data_AF-A0A7X5WVB1-F1
#
_entry.id   AF-A0A7X5WVB1-F1
#
_cell.length_a   1.000
_cell.length_b   1.000
_cell.length_c   1.000
_cell.angle_alpha   90.00
_cell.angle_beta   90.00
_cell.angle_gamma   90.00
#
_symmetry.space_group_name_H-M   'P 1'
#
loop_
_entity.id
_entity.type
_entity.pdbx_description
1 polymer ?
#
loop_
_entity_poly.entity_id
_entity_poly.type
_entity_poly.pdbx_seq_one_letter_code
_entity_poly.pdbx_strand_id
1 'polypeptide(L)'
;MSPEPVLDRIAHAFSPAEWSGRWLAVGILVFAAVAAITVVQRALLAEGPVGWSITVIHGLVVVVVVPVLSVRTVRQWRARRDGHRPGRPD
;
A
#
# COMPACT_ATOMS: atom_id res chain seq x y z
N MET A 1 -30.69 -3.91 -1.64
CA MET A 1 -29.81 -3.05 -0.84
C MET A 1 -28.60 -2.73 -1.68
N SER A 2 -28.36 -1.45 -2.02
CA SER A 2 -27.15 -1.11 -2.78
C SER A 2 -25.91 -1.39 -1.90
N PRO A 3 -24.82 -1.95 -2.45
CA PRO A 3 -23.60 -2.23 -1.69
C PRO A 3 -22.76 -0.98 -1.39
N GLU A 4 -23.11 0.18 -1.96
CA GLU A 4 -22.41 1.46 -1.79
C GLU A 4 -22.12 1.85 -0.32
N PRO A 5 -23.10 1.85 0.62
CA PRO A 5 -22.83 2.25 2.00
C PRO A 5 -21.83 1.33 2.74
N VAL A 6 -21.70 0.06 2.32
CA VAL A 6 -20.73 -0.88 2.90
C VAL A 6 -19.34 -0.65 2.31
N LEU A 7 -19.25 -0.44 0.99
CA LEU A 7 -18.00 -0.15 0.30
C LEU A 7 -17.39 1.18 0.75
N ASP A 8 -18.21 2.22 0.91
CA ASP A 8 -17.76 3.52 1.43
C ASP A 8 -17.26 3.42 2.87
N ARG A 9 -17.96 2.65 3.72
CA ARG A 9 -17.54 2.43 5.11
C ARG A 9 -16.21 1.67 5.18
N ILE A 10 -16.00 0.69 4.32
CA ILE A 10 -14.73 -0.03 4.19
C ILE A 10 -13.64 0.92 3.68
N ALA A 11 -13.89 1.67 2.60
CA ALA A 11 -12.95 2.63 2.05
C ALA A 11 -12.53 3.71 3.06
N HIS A 12 -13.47 4.15 3.91
CA HIS A 12 -13.21 5.11 4.97
C HIS A 12 -12.36 4.50 6.10
N ALA A 13 -12.69 3.29 6.55
CA ALA A 13 -11.89 2.57 7.57
C ALA A 13 -10.46 2.27 7.09
N PHE A 14 -10.29 2.04 5.80
CA PHE A 14 -8.98 1.83 5.16
C PHE A 14 -8.33 3.11 4.64
N SER A 15 -8.91 4.30 4.90
CA SER A 15 -8.29 5.58 4.57
C SER A 15 -7.02 5.76 5.40
N PRO A 16 -5.81 5.67 4.81
CA PRO A 16 -4.57 5.77 5.57
C PRO A 16 -4.36 7.16 6.18
N ALA A 17 -5.14 8.15 5.71
CA ALA A 17 -5.06 9.53 6.12
C ALA A 17 -5.47 9.80 7.56
N GLU A 18 -6.36 8.97 8.12
CA GLU A 18 -6.84 9.11 9.50
C GLU A 18 -6.00 8.29 10.49
N TRP A 19 -5.09 7.47 9.99
CA TRP A 19 -4.31 6.57 10.81
C TRP A 19 -3.24 7.33 11.59
N SER A 20 -2.95 6.86 12.81
CA SER A 20 -1.76 7.30 13.53
C SER A 20 -0.51 6.90 12.73
N GLY A 21 0.59 7.65 12.88
CA GLY A 21 1.83 7.36 12.14
C GLY A 21 2.35 5.94 12.40
N ARG A 22 2.12 5.39 13.60
CA ARG A 22 2.44 4.00 13.94
C ARG A 22 1.61 3.02 13.11
N TRP A 23 0.29 3.21 13.03
CA TRP A 23 -0.58 2.32 12.26
C TRP A 23 -0.32 2.44 10.75
N LEU A 24 0.01 3.63 10.25
CA LEU A 24 0.46 3.81 8.87
C LEU A 24 1.72 3.00 8.57
N ALA A 25 2.73 3.06 9.44
CA ALA A 25 3.96 2.28 9.28
C ALA A 25 3.69 0.77 9.31
N VAL A 26 2.82 0.30 10.21
CA VAL A 26 2.39 -1.11 10.26
C VAL A 26 1.68 -1.51 8.96
N GLY A 27 0.77 -0.68 8.44
CA GLY A 27 0.09 -0.94 7.17
C GLY A 27 1.04 -1.05 5.98
N ILE A 28 2.01 -0.13 5.87
CA ILE A 28 3.05 -0.19 4.84
C ILE A 28 3.87 -1.47 4.97
N LEU A 29 4.25 -1.85 6.19
CA LEU A 29 5.01 -3.07 6.46
C LEU A 29 4.22 -4.33 6.05
N VAL A 30 2.95 -4.41 6.44
CA VAL A 30 2.06 -5.53 6.07
C VAL A 30 1.90 -5.61 4.56
N PHE A 31 1.66 -4.49 3.89
CA PHE A 31 1.53 -4.42 2.44
C PHE A 31 2.81 -4.92 1.73
N ALA A 32 3.98 -4.47 2.19
CA ALA A 32 5.27 -4.92 1.66
C ALA A 32 5.49 -6.43 1.89
N ALA A 33 5.14 -6.94 3.07
CA ALA A 33 5.25 -8.36 3.40
C ALA A 33 4.34 -9.22 2.50
N VAL A 34 3.08 -8.84 2.31
CA VAL A 34 2.13 -9.54 1.44
C VAL A 34 2.64 -9.56 -0.01
N ALA A 35 3.15 -8.41 -0.49
CA ALA A 35 3.73 -8.32 -1.82
C ALA A 35 4.94 -9.26 -1.98
N ALA A 36 5.83 -9.32 -0.98
CA ALA A 36 6.98 -10.22 -0.99
C ALA A 36 6.55 -11.70 -0.95
N ILE A 37 5.60 -12.06 -0.09
CA ILE A 37 5.05 -13.43 -0.01
C ILE A 37 4.47 -13.85 -1.36
N THR A 38 3.78 -12.95 -2.06
CA THR A 38 3.22 -13.23 -3.39
C THR A 38 4.31 -13.60 -4.40
N VAL A 39 5.46 -12.91 -4.36
CA VAL A 39 6.62 -13.24 -5.21
C VAL A 39 7.19 -14.60 -4.84
N VAL A 40 7.32 -14.90 -3.55
CA VAL A 40 7.79 -16.22 -3.07
C VAL A 40 6.85 -17.33 -3.53
N GLN A 41 5.53 -17.15 -3.39
CA GLN A 41 4.55 -18.13 -3.87
C GLN A 41 4.65 -18.34 -5.38
N ARG A 42 4.85 -17.28 -6.17
CA ARG A 42 5.09 -17.39 -7.61
C ARG A 42 6.38 -18.16 -7.92
N ALA A 43 7.45 -17.89 -7.18
CA ALA A 43 8.72 -18.59 -7.33
C ALA A 43 8.59 -20.09 -7.02
N LEU A 44 7.84 -20.45 -5.98
CA LEU A 44 7.59 -21.85 -5.62
C LEU A 44 6.78 -22.62 -6.68
N LEU A 45 5.96 -21.92 -7.47
CA LEU A 45 5.15 -22.47 -8.55
C LEU A 45 5.83 -22.31 -9.93
N ALA A 46 7.04 -21.75 -9.98
CA ALA A 46 7.71 -21.43 -11.23
C ALA A 46 8.32 -22.69 -11.86
N GLU A 47 7.66 -23.21 -12.89
CA GLU A 47 8.20 -24.27 -13.73
C GLU A 47 8.71 -23.71 -15.07
N GLY A 48 9.98 -24.01 -15.38
CA GLY A 48 10.63 -23.61 -16.63
C GLY A 48 10.88 -22.10 -16.79
N PRO A 49 11.45 -21.69 -17.93
CA PRO A 49 11.89 -20.31 -18.16
C PRO A 49 10.76 -19.27 -18.10
N VAL A 50 9.55 -19.65 -18.52
CA VAL A 50 8.38 -18.75 -18.55
C VAL A 50 7.90 -18.45 -17.13
N GLY A 51 7.80 -19.45 -16.25
CA GLY A 51 7.40 -19.26 -14.85
C GLY A 51 8.36 -18.34 -14.10
N TRP A 52 9.67 -18.51 -14.34
CA TRP A 52 10.70 -17.64 -13.77
C TRP A 52 10.63 -16.21 -14.32
N SER A 53 10.36 -16.04 -15.62
CA SER A 53 10.19 -14.71 -16.21
C SER A 53 9.03 -13.94 -15.56
N ILE A 54 7.89 -14.60 -15.34
CA ILE A 54 6.73 -14.01 -14.66
C ILE A 54 7.07 -13.65 -13.21
N THR A 55 7.80 -14.52 -12.52
CA THR A 55 8.24 -14.29 -11.13
C THR A 55 9.16 -13.08 -11.04
N VAL A 56 10.13 -12.95 -11.95
CA VAL A 56 11.03 -11.79 -12.02
C VAL A 56 10.26 -10.51 -12.27
N ILE A 57 9.31 -10.50 -13.21
CA ILE A 57 8.47 -9.34 -13.48
C ILE A 57 7.69 -8.93 -12.22
N HIS A 58 7.09 -9.88 -11.51
CA HIS A 58 6.41 -9.58 -10.25
C HIS A 58 7.37 -9.03 -9.20
N GLY A 59 8.56 -9.62 -9.06
CA GLY A 59 9.60 -9.13 -8.17
C GLY A 59 9.98 -7.68 -8.46
N LEU A 60 10.20 -7.34 -9.73
CA LEU A 60 10.51 -5.97 -10.17
C LEU A 60 9.36 -5.00 -9.88
N VAL A 61 8.12 -5.41 -10.16
CA VAL A 61 6.93 -4.61 -9.83
C VAL A 61 6.88 -4.35 -8.33
N VAL A 62 7.10 -5.35 -7.48
CA VAL A 62 7.09 -5.17 -6.02
C VAL A 62 8.20 -4.21 -5.58
N VAL A 63 9.43 -4.38 -6.08
CA VAL A 63 10.59 -3.54 -5.73
C VAL A 63 10.40 -2.07 -6.13
N VAL A 64 9.69 -1.79 -7.23
CA VAL A 64 9.48 -0.40 -7.69
C VAL A 64 8.18 0.20 -7.15
N VAL A 65 7.07 -0.52 -7.26
CA VAL A 65 5.73 0.00 -6.96
C VAL A 65 5.52 0.16 -5.47
N VAL A 66 5.96 -0.80 -4.63
CA VAL A 66 5.74 -0.72 -3.18
C VAL A 66 6.42 0.50 -2.56
N PRO A 67 7.70 0.83 -2.86
CA PRO A 67 8.31 2.06 -2.35
C PRO A 67 7.64 3.32 -2.87
N VAL A 68 7.29 3.38 -4.16
CA VAL A 68 6.62 4.55 -4.76
C VAL A 68 5.28 4.82 -4.06
N LEU A 69 4.45 3.79 -3.89
CA LEU A 69 3.17 3.92 -3.21
C LEU A 69 3.37 4.30 -1.74
N SER A 70 4.32 3.68 -1.04
CA SER A 70 4.63 4.00 0.36
C SER A 70 5.01 5.47 0.53
N VAL A 71 5.91 5.98 -0.32
CA VAL A 71 6.32 7.39 -0.30
C VAL A 71 5.14 8.31 -0.60
N ARG A 72 4.33 8.00 -1.60
CA ARG A 72 3.14 8.80 -1.95
C ARG A 72 2.14 8.83 -0.80
N THR A 73 1.83 7.68 -0.20
CA THR A 73 0.92 7.59 0.93
C THR A 73 1.43 8.39 2.13
N VAL A 74 2.72 8.30 2.45
CA VAL A 74 3.32 9.09 3.55
C VAL A 74 3.26 10.59 3.24
N ARG A 75 3.56 11.01 2.00
CA ARG A 75 3.46 12.43 1.60
C ARG A 75 2.02 12.95 1.74
N GLN A 76 1.05 12.20 1.26
CA GLN A 76 -0.38 12.57 1.37
C GLN A 76 -0.85 12.61 2.82
N TRP A 77 -0.44 11.63 3.64
CA TRP A 77 -0.73 11.59 5.06
C TRP A 77 -0.16 12.81 5.80
N ARG A 78 1.09 13.18 5.53
CA ARG A 78 1.71 14.40 6.11
C ARG A 78 0.97 15.66 5.67
N ALA A 79 0.70 15.82 4.37
CA ALA A 79 0.01 16.99 3.85
C ALA A 79 -1.36 17.21 4.49
N ARG A 80 -2.14 16.13 4.70
CA ARG A 80 -3.43 16.21 5.39
C ARG A 80 -3.28 16.55 6.87
N ARG A 81 -2.28 15.99 7.55
CA ARG A 81 -2.02 16.26 8.96
C ARG A 81 -1.56 17.69 9.21
N ASP A 82 -0.72 18.23 8.33
CA ASP A 82 -0.20 19.60 8.42
C ASP A 82 -1.26 20.63 7.98
N GLY A 83 -2.11 20.31 7.00
CA GLY A 83 -3.26 21.14 6.61
C GLY A 83 -4.38 21.20 7.65
N HIS A 84 -4.38 20.30 8.63
CA HIS A 84 -5.31 20.30 9.78
C HIS A 84 -4.76 21.02 11.02
N ARG A 85 -3.56 21.63 10.97
CA ARG A 85 -3.09 22.50 12.06
C ARG A 85 -3.84 23.84 12.00
N PRO A 86 -4.67 24.18 13.00
CA PRO A 86 -5.26 25.52 13.06
C PRO A 86 -4.15 26.54 13.34
N GLY A 87 -3.97 27.51 12.44
CA GLY A 87 -3.18 28.71 12.73
C GLY A 87 -1.89 28.94 11.93
N ARG A 88 -1.85 28.65 10.62
CA ARG A 88 -0.85 29.29 9.75
C ARG A 88 -1.51 30.50 9.07
N PRO A 89 -1.26 31.75 9.52
CA PRO A 89 -1.69 32.93 8.78
C PRO A 89 -0.80 33.09 7.55
N ASP A 90 -1.43 33.59 6.48
CA ASP A 90 -0.84 33.92 5.17
C ASP A 90 0.12 35.11 5.27
#